data_AF-Q8GCM7-F1
#
_entry.id   AF-Q8GCM7-F1
#
_cell.length_a   1.000
_cell.length_b   1.000
_cell.length_c   1.000
_cell.angle_alpha   90.00
_cell.angle_beta   90.00
_cell.angle_gamma   90.00
#
_symmetry.space_group_name_H-M   'P 1'
#
loop_
_entity.id
_entity.type
_entity.pdbx_description
1 polymer ?
#
loop_
_entity_poly.entity_id
_entity_poly.type
_entity_poly.pdbx_seq_one_letter_code
_entity_poly.pdbx_strand_id
1 'polypeptide(L)'
;MSVYGELRLIANEGSENEVRKFEANLEWRKNYFGKKVYDKLSQDTVSEILKTKIVLGESYYKILRTEKVAFEVYVCLRFLGAKKHYVNFYELVAFGFKKTSLQRAVKFLTDIGLILKVRNAVKIKKFKLTNDDRKFIVISGYKDWKIFLLFGLANLWAYKTLVWKSKELGTKKFVKSRKMKVIVQNNFLGLKGSTAYRYLKNICLVLGLRTDELFIIQRSVDNLQHLSFKTQRYLVIRI
;
A
#
# COMPACT_ATOMS: atom_id res chain seq x y z
N MET A 1 23.54 -16.72 -2.54
CA MET A 1 23.36 -16.45 -3.98
C MET A 1 23.26 -14.94 -4.18
N SER A 2 23.96 -14.35 -5.16
CA SER A 2 23.83 -12.91 -5.44
C SER A 2 22.49 -12.65 -6.17
N VAL A 3 21.92 -11.45 -5.99
CA VAL A 3 20.67 -11.03 -6.68
C VAL A 3 20.77 -11.17 -8.20
N TYR A 4 21.98 -10.99 -8.76
CA TYR A 4 22.27 -11.19 -10.18
C TYR A 4 22.28 -12.67 -10.60
N GLY A 5 22.64 -13.58 -9.69
CA GLY A 5 22.56 -15.02 -9.91
C GLY A 5 21.12 -15.53 -9.97
N GLU A 6 20.25 -15.06 -9.06
CA GLU A 6 18.81 -15.39 -9.08
C GLU A 6 18.10 -14.82 -10.33
N LEU A 7 18.47 -13.61 -10.76
CA LEU A 7 17.96 -13.01 -12.00
C LEU A 7 18.31 -13.83 -13.23
N ARG A 8 19.57 -14.29 -13.34
CA ARG A 8 20.01 -15.10 -14.48
C ARG A 8 19.28 -16.45 -14.52
N LEU A 9 19.09 -17.10 -13.37
CA LEU A 9 18.36 -18.37 -13.30
C LEU A 9 16.88 -18.19 -13.70
N ILE A 10 16.20 -17.19 -13.16
CA ILE A 10 14.77 -16.94 -13.48
C ILE A 10 14.60 -16.43 -14.92
N ALA A 11 15.56 -15.66 -15.46
CA ALA A 11 15.52 -15.21 -16.85
C ALA A 11 15.78 -16.33 -17.86
N ASN A 12 16.58 -17.34 -17.47
CA ASN A 12 16.90 -18.48 -18.33
C ASN A 12 15.87 -19.62 -18.26
N GLU A 13 15.23 -19.81 -17.10
CA GLU A 13 14.37 -20.98 -16.83
C GLU A 13 12.91 -20.62 -16.48
N GLY A 14 12.63 -19.35 -16.19
CA GLY A 14 11.31 -18.88 -15.78
C GLY A 14 10.44 -18.39 -16.93
N SER A 15 9.13 -18.44 -16.74
CA SER A 15 8.17 -17.79 -17.64
C SER A 15 8.36 -16.26 -17.64
N GLU A 16 8.01 -15.58 -18.74
CA GLU A 16 8.08 -14.10 -18.84
C GLU A 16 7.36 -13.40 -17.67
N ASN A 17 6.28 -14.01 -17.17
CA ASN A 17 5.53 -13.51 -16.02
C ASN A 17 6.29 -13.64 -14.70
N GLU A 18 7.11 -14.68 -14.53
CA GLU A 18 7.94 -14.87 -13.34
C GLU A 18 9.11 -13.88 -13.32
N VAL A 19 9.75 -13.65 -14.48
CA VAL A 19 10.77 -12.61 -14.63
C VAL A 19 10.21 -11.25 -14.25
N ARG A 20 9.05 -10.85 -14.79
CA ARG A 20 8.40 -9.57 -14.46
C ARG A 20 8.07 -9.45 -12.97
N LYS A 21 7.56 -10.52 -12.34
CA LYS A 21 7.30 -10.52 -10.89
C LYS A 21 8.57 -10.34 -10.08
N PHE A 22 9.66 -10.99 -10.49
CA PHE A 22 10.96 -10.85 -9.85
C PHE A 22 11.48 -9.42 -9.96
N GLU A 23 11.49 -8.85 -11.16
CA GLU A 23 11.93 -7.47 -11.41
C GLU A 23 11.12 -6.46 -10.61
N ALA A 24 9.79 -6.60 -10.58
CA ALA A 24 8.91 -5.77 -9.77
C ALA A 24 9.24 -5.87 -8.26
N ASN A 25 9.54 -7.09 -7.79
CA ASN A 25 9.94 -7.32 -6.41
C ASN A 25 11.30 -6.67 -6.10
N LEU A 26 12.26 -6.77 -7.02
CA LEU A 26 13.58 -6.17 -6.89
C LEU A 26 13.50 -4.64 -6.89
N GLU A 27 12.75 -4.05 -7.82
CA GLU A 27 12.56 -2.61 -7.89
C GLU A 27 11.86 -2.10 -6.63
N TRP A 28 10.84 -2.81 -6.13
CA TRP A 28 10.22 -2.48 -4.86
C TRP A 28 11.23 -2.47 -3.70
N ARG A 29 12.10 -3.49 -3.60
CA ARG A 29 13.15 -3.57 -2.57
C ARG A 29 14.14 -2.41 -2.70
N LYS A 30 14.59 -2.08 -3.91
CA LYS A 30 15.46 -0.91 -4.17
C LYS A 30 14.81 0.38 -3.70
N ASN A 31 13.52 0.57 -3.96
CA ASN A 31 12.80 1.77 -3.51
C ASN A 31 12.62 1.81 -1.98
N TYR A 32 12.25 0.69 -1.35
CA TYR A 32 11.99 0.66 0.08
C TYR A 32 13.27 0.71 0.92
N PHE A 33 14.23 -0.17 0.64
CA PHE A 33 15.47 -0.30 1.43
C PHE A 33 16.57 0.63 0.94
N GLY A 34 16.66 0.90 -0.37
CA GLY A 34 17.68 1.78 -0.95
C GLY A 34 17.29 3.25 -0.87
N LYS A 35 16.20 3.65 -1.55
CA LYS A 35 15.86 5.07 -1.78
C LYS A 35 15.09 5.77 -0.67
N LYS A 36 14.25 5.06 0.09
CA LYS A 36 13.57 5.66 1.25
C LYS A 36 14.66 6.22 2.18
N VAL A 37 14.45 7.35 2.84
CA VAL A 37 15.47 7.91 3.76
C VAL A 37 15.01 7.79 5.22
N TYR A 38 13.69 7.85 5.44
CA TYR A 38 13.09 7.95 6.77
C TYR A 38 12.19 6.74 7.07
N ASP A 39 12.04 6.45 8.37
CA ASP A 39 11.11 5.46 8.94
C ASP A 39 11.12 4.11 8.20
N LYS A 40 12.32 3.55 8.01
CA LYS A 40 12.51 2.20 7.45
C LYS A 40 12.41 1.17 8.57
N LEU A 41 11.64 0.13 8.33
CA LEU A 41 11.65 -1.06 9.17
C LEU A 41 12.81 -1.97 8.76
N SER A 42 13.24 -2.81 9.69
CA SER A 42 14.22 -3.87 9.40
C SER A 42 13.66 -4.85 8.37
N GLN A 43 14.54 -5.55 7.66
CA GLN A 43 14.14 -6.52 6.65
C GLN A 43 13.30 -7.66 7.24
N ASP A 44 13.61 -8.08 8.47
CA ASP A 44 12.88 -9.12 9.18
C ASP A 44 11.48 -8.66 9.55
N THR A 45 11.33 -7.44 10.09
CA THR A 45 10.02 -6.86 10.39
C THR A 45 9.17 -6.74 9.13
N VAL A 46 9.75 -6.27 8.02
CA VAL A 46 9.04 -6.20 6.74
C VAL A 46 8.55 -7.58 6.31
N SER A 47 9.38 -8.60 6.43
CA SER A 47 9.04 -9.97 6.04
C SER A 47 7.86 -10.53 6.84
N GLU A 48 7.75 -10.19 8.12
CA GLU A 48 6.61 -10.56 8.97
C GLU A 48 5.34 -9.76 8.65
N ILE A 49 5.47 -8.45 8.40
CA ILE A 49 4.34 -7.62 7.99
C ILE A 49 3.72 -8.15 6.69
N LEU A 50 4.53 -8.54 5.70
CA LEU A 50 4.06 -9.03 4.41
C LEU A 50 3.16 -10.28 4.50
N LYS A 51 3.27 -11.06 5.58
CA LYS A 51 2.47 -12.28 5.84
C LYS A 51 1.18 -12.00 6.61
N THR A 52 1.02 -10.80 7.15
CA THR A 52 -0.06 -10.47 8.08
C THR A 52 -1.37 -10.20 7.36
N LYS A 53 -2.50 -10.51 7.99
CA LYS A 53 -3.83 -10.07 7.56
C LYS A 53 -4.43 -9.06 8.55
N ILE A 54 -4.81 -7.89 8.05
CA ILE A 54 -5.56 -6.88 8.79
C ILE A 54 -6.85 -6.55 8.06
N VAL A 55 -7.94 -6.49 8.82
CA VAL A 55 -9.22 -5.94 8.36
C VAL A 55 -9.40 -4.60 9.07
N LEU A 56 -9.58 -3.53 8.30
CA LEU A 56 -9.66 -2.16 8.78
C LEU A 56 -10.97 -1.54 8.29
N GLY A 57 -11.85 -1.18 9.22
CA GLY A 57 -13.08 -0.46 8.94
C GLY A 57 -12.81 0.94 8.37
N GLU A 58 -13.77 1.48 7.62
CA GLU A 58 -13.65 2.81 7.00
C GLU A 58 -13.45 3.92 8.04
N SER A 59 -14.07 3.82 9.22
CA SER A 59 -13.92 4.79 10.31
C SER A 59 -12.46 4.91 10.76
N TYR A 60 -11.82 3.79 11.06
CA TYR A 60 -10.41 3.74 11.45
C TYR A 60 -9.47 4.04 10.29
N TYR A 61 -9.82 3.68 9.06
CA TYR A 61 -9.06 4.11 7.89
C TYR A 61 -9.00 5.64 7.81
N LYS A 62 -10.12 6.35 7.98
CA LYS A 62 -10.15 7.82 7.91
C LYS A 62 -9.22 8.47 8.93
N ILE A 63 -9.10 7.87 10.11
CA ILE A 63 -8.21 8.31 11.20
C ILE A 63 -6.75 7.99 10.89
N LEU A 64 -6.46 6.77 10.42
CA LEU A 64 -5.09 6.26 10.26
C LEU A 64 -4.45 6.60 8.90
N ARG A 65 -5.23 7.08 7.91
CA ARG A 65 -4.75 7.24 6.52
C ARG A 65 -3.53 8.14 6.35
N THR A 66 -3.36 9.12 7.24
CA THR A 66 -2.21 10.04 7.28
C THR A 66 -1.11 9.57 8.23
N GLU A 67 -1.46 8.74 9.21
CA GLU A 67 -0.56 8.27 10.27
C GLU A 67 0.08 6.93 9.94
N LYS A 68 0.89 6.92 8.86
CA LYS A 68 1.51 5.69 8.35
C LYS A 68 2.33 4.95 9.42
N VAL A 69 3.20 5.66 10.14
CA VAL A 69 4.05 5.06 11.18
C VAL A 69 3.20 4.52 12.32
N ALA A 70 2.12 5.21 12.71
CA ALA A 70 1.19 4.70 13.72
C ALA A 70 0.54 3.39 13.28
N PHE A 71 0.14 3.28 12.01
CA PHE A 71 -0.40 2.01 11.51
C PHE A 71 0.67 0.91 11.44
N GLU A 72 1.91 1.22 11.02
CA GLU A 72 3.03 0.28 11.05
C GLU A 72 3.28 -0.25 12.48
N VAL A 73 3.29 0.63 13.48
CA VAL A 73 3.43 0.26 14.90
C VAL A 73 2.28 -0.64 15.35
N TYR A 74 1.04 -0.30 14.99
CA TYR A 74 -0.12 -1.12 15.31
C TYR A 74 0.00 -2.54 14.71
N VAL A 75 0.46 -2.65 13.46
CA VAL A 75 0.69 -3.94 12.79
C VAL A 75 1.75 -4.76 13.52
N CYS A 76 2.87 -4.14 13.89
CA CYS A 76 3.94 -4.80 14.63
C CYS A 76 3.45 -5.32 15.99
N LEU A 77 2.64 -4.53 16.70
CA LEU A 77 2.01 -4.95 17.96
C LEU A 77 1.05 -6.13 17.77
N ARG A 78 0.32 -6.19 16.64
CA ARG A 78 -0.56 -7.32 16.33
C ARG A 78 0.24 -8.60 16.14
N PHE A 79 1.37 -8.52 15.43
CA PHE A 79 2.31 -9.61 15.21
C PHE A 79 2.90 -10.12 16.54
N LEU A 80 3.35 -9.20 17.42
CA LEU A 80 3.90 -9.53 18.73
C LEU A 80 2.87 -10.11 19.72
N GLY A 81 1.59 -10.23 19.35
CA GLY A 81 0.59 -10.77 20.27
C GLY A 81 0.20 -9.79 21.38
N ALA A 82 0.43 -8.50 21.20
CA ALA A 82 0.13 -7.43 22.15
C ALA A 82 -1.36 -7.27 22.49
N LYS A 83 -2.25 -8.14 21.96
CA LYS A 83 -3.62 -8.27 22.47
C LYS A 83 -3.67 -8.97 23.82
N LYS A 84 -2.76 -9.92 24.07
CA LYS A 84 -2.75 -10.77 25.28
C LYS A 84 -1.86 -10.17 26.37
N HIS A 85 -0.68 -9.69 26.02
CA HIS A 85 0.32 -9.17 26.94
C HIS A 85 0.77 -7.75 26.57
N TYR A 86 1.53 -7.12 27.47
CA TYR A 86 2.19 -5.85 27.21
C TYR A 86 3.53 -6.09 26.50
N VAL A 87 3.80 -5.33 25.45
CA VAL A 87 5.04 -5.35 24.68
C VAL A 87 5.92 -4.19 25.14
N ASN A 88 7.22 -4.42 25.33
CA ASN A 88 8.14 -3.38 25.72
C ASN A 88 8.42 -2.43 24.54
N PHE A 89 8.48 -1.12 24.82
CA PHE A 89 8.83 -0.09 23.86
C PHE A 89 10.18 -0.36 23.17
N TYR A 90 11.16 -0.95 23.88
CA TYR A 90 12.46 -1.29 23.29
C TYR A 90 12.37 -2.40 22.22
N GLU A 91 11.43 -3.33 22.34
CA GLU A 91 11.18 -4.35 21.31
C GLU A 91 10.71 -3.70 20.01
N LEU A 92 9.89 -2.64 20.10
CA LEU A 92 9.47 -1.89 18.93
C LEU A 92 10.64 -1.12 18.30
N VAL A 93 11.56 -0.56 19.10
CA VAL A 93 12.76 0.10 18.56
C VAL A 93 13.60 -0.89 17.73
N ALA A 94 13.70 -2.15 18.17
CA ALA A 94 14.43 -3.20 17.44
C ALA A 94 13.87 -3.50 16.03
N PHE A 95 12.63 -3.12 15.75
CA PHE A 95 12.05 -3.21 14.39
C PHE A 95 12.50 -2.12 13.41
N GLY A 96 13.36 -1.20 13.86
CA GLY A 96 13.91 -0.13 13.03
C GLY A 96 13.17 1.20 13.13
N PHE A 97 12.16 1.31 14.01
CA PHE A 97 11.51 2.59 14.24
C PHE A 97 12.46 3.60 14.90
N LYS A 98 12.50 4.83 14.38
CA LYS A 98 13.14 5.94 15.09
C LYS A 98 12.39 6.22 16.39
N LYS A 99 13.11 6.39 17.49
CA LYS A 99 12.54 6.61 18.84
C LYS A 99 11.51 7.73 18.87
N THR A 100 11.79 8.87 18.22
CA THR A 100 10.89 10.04 18.18
C THR A 100 9.62 9.76 17.37
N SER A 101 9.74 9.13 16.20
CA SER A 101 8.60 8.69 15.39
C SER A 101 7.73 7.69 16.15
N LEU A 102 8.36 6.73 16.84
CA LEU A 102 7.68 5.73 17.65
C LEU A 102 6.92 6.35 18.83
N GLN A 103 7.52 7.31 19.53
CA GLN A 103 6.85 8.03 20.63
C GLN A 103 5.59 8.78 20.13
N ARG A 104 5.69 9.47 18.99
CA ARG A 104 4.54 10.16 18.37
C ARG A 104 3.45 9.17 17.96
N ALA A 105 3.83 8.08 17.32
CA ALA A 105 2.92 7.00 16.92
C ALA A 105 2.19 6.37 18.12
N VAL A 106 2.93 6.01 19.18
CA VAL A 106 2.35 5.43 20.40
C VAL A 106 1.41 6.42 21.09
N LYS A 107 1.79 7.71 21.17
CA LYS A 107 0.91 8.75 21.71
C LYS A 107 -0.39 8.81 20.91
N PHE A 108 -0.29 8.98 19.60
CA PHE A 108 -1.46 9.02 18.71
C PHE A 108 -2.37 7.81 18.89
N LEU A 109 -1.82 6.59 18.84
CA LEU A 109 -2.60 5.36 19.02
C LEU A 109 -3.28 5.25 20.39
N THR A 110 -2.67 5.84 21.43
CA THR A 110 -3.25 5.90 22.78
C THR A 110 -4.40 6.90 22.81
N ASP A 111 -4.20 8.08 22.22
CA ASP A 111 -5.20 9.16 22.16
C ASP A 111 -6.46 8.72 21.43
N ILE A 112 -6.32 7.95 20.33
CA ILE A 112 -7.47 7.38 19.60
C ILE A 112 -7.98 6.05 20.21
N GLY A 113 -7.44 5.64 21.35
CA GLY A 113 -7.93 4.49 22.12
C GLY A 113 -7.63 3.11 21.53
N LEU A 114 -6.71 2.99 20.56
CA LEU A 114 -6.34 1.70 19.95
C LEU A 114 -5.39 0.89 20.84
N ILE A 115 -4.57 1.56 21.66
CA ILE A 115 -3.63 0.92 22.57
C ILE A 115 -3.71 1.53 23.97
N LEU A 116 -3.23 0.77 24.94
CA LEU A 116 -2.96 1.20 26.31
C LEU A 116 -1.46 1.30 26.49
N LYS A 117 -1.00 2.35 27.18
CA LYS A 117 0.41 2.53 27.53
C LYS A 117 0.55 2.53 29.05
N VAL A 118 1.46 1.72 29.58
CA VAL A 118 1.84 1.70 31.00
C VAL A 118 3.36 1.78 31.06
N ARG A 119 3.89 2.89 31.60
CA ARG A 119 5.34 3.18 31.63
C ARG A 119 5.97 2.99 30.22
N ASN A 120 6.87 2.03 30.07
CA ASN A 120 7.57 1.70 28.83
C ASN A 120 6.97 0.50 28.09
N ALA A 121 5.73 0.11 28.40
CA ALA A 121 5.07 -1.01 27.77
C ALA A 121 3.73 -0.60 27.16
N VAL A 122 3.37 -1.26 26.06
CA VAL A 122 2.14 -0.99 25.30
C VAL A 122 1.35 -2.27 25.04
N LYS A 123 0.02 -2.15 25.01
CA LYS A 123 -0.89 -3.27 24.78
C LYS A 123 -2.03 -2.84 23.87
N ILE A 124 -2.44 -3.68 22.93
CA ILE A 124 -3.62 -3.44 22.10
C ILE A 124 -4.87 -3.60 22.95
N LYS A 125 -5.75 -2.60 22.95
CA LYS A 125 -7.03 -2.69 23.65
C LYS A 125 -7.92 -3.75 22.98
N LYS A 126 -8.73 -4.48 23.76
CA LYS A 126 -9.59 -5.55 23.25
C LYS A 126 -10.83 -4.94 22.56
N PHE A 127 -10.70 -4.59 21.27
CA PHE A 127 -11.81 -4.15 20.42
C PHE A 127 -11.61 -4.61 18.96
N LYS A 128 -12.67 -4.53 18.15
CA LYS A 128 -12.65 -4.86 16.73
C LYS A 128 -12.37 -3.59 15.92
N LEU A 129 -11.40 -3.64 15.02
CA LEU A 129 -11.09 -2.56 14.05
C LEU A 129 -12.20 -2.34 12.99
N THR A 130 -13.35 -2.98 13.15
CA THR A 130 -14.43 -3.04 12.16
C THR A 130 -15.80 -2.82 12.79
N ASN A 131 -15.87 -2.42 14.07
CA ASN A 131 -17.15 -2.36 14.76
C ASN A 131 -18.08 -1.38 14.04
N ASP A 132 -19.23 -1.89 13.62
CA ASP A 132 -20.34 -1.19 12.95
C ASP A 132 -20.07 -0.60 11.55
N ASP A 133 -18.86 -0.79 11.02
CA ASP A 133 -18.51 -0.37 9.66
C ASP A 133 -19.04 -1.37 8.61
N ARG A 134 -20.04 -0.95 7.82
CA ARG A 134 -20.49 -1.71 6.62
C ARG A 134 -19.44 -1.76 5.52
N LYS A 135 -18.43 -0.88 5.56
CA LYS A 135 -17.34 -0.77 4.58
C LYS A 135 -15.99 -0.95 5.28
N PHE A 136 -15.18 -1.86 4.77
CA PHE A 136 -13.85 -2.17 5.30
C PHE A 136 -12.87 -2.50 4.18
N ILE A 137 -11.58 -2.46 4.49
CA ILE A 137 -10.51 -2.95 3.62
C ILE A 137 -9.86 -4.16 4.26
N VAL A 138 -9.55 -5.15 3.42
CA VAL A 138 -8.73 -6.29 3.80
C VAL A 138 -7.33 -6.11 3.22
N ILE A 139 -6.34 -6.05 4.10
CA ILE A 139 -4.91 -6.00 3.79
C ILE A 139 -4.35 -7.38 4.08
N SER A 140 -3.93 -8.11 3.05
CA SER A 140 -3.47 -9.51 3.24
C SER A 140 -2.48 -10.01 2.21
N GLY A 141 -2.42 -9.39 1.03
CA GLY A 141 -1.47 -9.80 -0.01
C GLY A 141 -0.15 -9.05 0.05
N TYR A 142 0.91 -9.68 -0.45
CA TYR A 142 2.21 -9.02 -0.65
C TYR A 142 2.07 -7.67 -1.36
N LYS A 143 1.25 -7.59 -2.42
CA LYS A 143 1.01 -6.34 -3.16
C LYS A 143 0.38 -5.26 -2.28
N ASP A 144 -0.58 -5.62 -1.43
CA ASP A 144 -1.24 -4.68 -0.52
C ASP A 144 -0.24 -4.05 0.44
N TRP A 145 0.55 -4.90 1.10
CA TRP A 145 1.56 -4.47 2.05
C TRP A 145 2.67 -3.68 1.38
N LYS A 146 3.11 -4.08 0.18
CA LYS A 146 4.10 -3.33 -0.60
C LYS A 146 3.64 -1.93 -0.94
N ILE A 147 2.37 -1.77 -1.33
CA ILE A 147 1.77 -0.45 -1.60
C ILE A 147 1.71 0.36 -0.30
N PHE A 148 1.23 -0.23 0.79
CA PHE A 148 1.16 0.45 2.08
C PHE A 148 2.54 0.90 2.59
N LEU A 149 3.51 0.00 2.62
CA LEU A 149 4.85 0.24 3.16
C LEU A 149 5.62 1.31 2.38
N LEU A 150 5.38 1.46 1.07
CA LEU A 150 5.96 2.57 0.31
C LEU A 150 5.10 3.83 0.38
N PHE A 151 3.81 3.72 0.13
CA PHE A 151 2.96 4.86 -0.25
C PHE A 151 1.79 5.15 0.71
N GLY A 152 1.66 4.38 1.79
CA GLY A 152 0.68 4.58 2.85
C GLY A 152 -0.73 4.07 2.53
N LEU A 153 -1.63 4.20 3.50
CA LEU A 153 -2.99 3.66 3.46
C LEU A 153 -3.86 4.30 2.36
N ALA A 154 -3.68 5.58 2.06
CA ALA A 154 -4.44 6.26 1.00
C ALA A 154 -4.19 5.64 -0.39
N ASN A 155 -2.93 5.33 -0.72
CA ASN A 155 -2.60 4.64 -1.97
C ASN A 155 -3.15 3.21 -1.96
N LEU A 156 -3.11 2.52 -0.82
CA LEU A 156 -3.69 1.18 -0.70
C LEU A 156 -5.22 1.19 -0.91
N TRP A 157 -5.93 2.15 -0.32
CA TRP A 157 -7.37 2.29 -0.50
C TRP A 157 -7.71 2.51 -1.98
N ALA A 158 -7.05 3.48 -2.62
CA ALA A 158 -7.25 3.74 -4.03
C ALA A 158 -6.91 2.53 -4.89
N TYR A 159 -5.85 1.76 -4.55
CA TYR A 159 -5.53 0.49 -5.22
C TYR A 159 -6.67 -0.53 -5.09
N LYS A 160 -7.22 -0.72 -3.90
CA LYS A 160 -8.36 -1.64 -3.69
C LYS A 160 -9.57 -1.22 -4.51
N THR A 161 -9.87 0.07 -4.54
CA THR A 161 -10.92 0.65 -5.38
C THR A 161 -10.66 0.39 -6.87
N LEU A 162 -9.41 0.57 -7.33
CA LEU A 162 -9.01 0.30 -8.71
C LEU A 162 -9.16 -1.19 -9.06
N VAL A 163 -8.73 -2.11 -8.18
CA VAL A 163 -8.89 -3.55 -8.36
C VAL A 163 -10.36 -3.92 -8.50
N TRP A 164 -11.23 -3.36 -7.66
CA TRP A 164 -12.68 -3.56 -7.77
C TRP A 164 -13.19 -3.09 -9.14
N LYS A 165 -12.87 -1.86 -9.53
CA LYS A 165 -13.30 -1.26 -10.80
C LYS A 165 -12.77 -2.02 -12.03
N SER A 166 -11.57 -2.60 -11.92
CA SER A 166 -10.94 -3.38 -12.99
C SER A 166 -11.71 -4.63 -13.39
N LYS A 167 -12.58 -5.14 -12.52
CA LYS A 167 -13.42 -6.31 -12.81
C LYS A 167 -14.42 -6.05 -13.95
N GLU A 168 -14.79 -4.79 -14.18
CA GLU A 168 -15.67 -4.39 -15.29
C GLU A 168 -15.07 -4.67 -16.67
N LEU A 169 -13.74 -4.86 -16.78
CA LEU A 169 -13.09 -5.20 -18.04
C LEU A 169 -13.42 -6.61 -18.55
N GLY A 170 -13.95 -7.50 -17.71
CA GLY A 170 -14.35 -8.87 -18.11
C GLY A 170 -13.23 -9.78 -18.59
N THR A 171 -12.00 -9.29 -18.76
CA THR A 171 -10.83 -10.06 -19.22
C THR A 171 -10.21 -10.90 -18.09
N LYS A 172 -9.27 -11.77 -18.45
CA LYS A 172 -8.36 -12.40 -17.48
C LYS A 172 -7.46 -11.34 -16.83
N LYS A 173 -7.03 -11.59 -15.58
CA LYS A 173 -6.11 -10.68 -14.87
C LYS A 173 -4.80 -10.53 -15.63
N PHE A 174 -4.24 -9.33 -15.62
CA PHE A 174 -3.01 -8.95 -16.30
C PHE A 174 -3.04 -9.13 -17.83
N VAL A 175 -4.24 -9.21 -18.43
CA VAL A 175 -4.44 -9.21 -19.87
C VAL A 175 -5.09 -7.91 -20.32
N LYS A 176 -4.46 -7.24 -21.29
CA LYS A 176 -4.97 -6.00 -21.88
C LYS A 176 -6.23 -6.28 -22.69
N SER A 177 -7.29 -5.57 -22.34
CA SER A 177 -8.55 -5.54 -23.07
C SER A 177 -8.39 -4.72 -24.35
N ARG A 178 -8.80 -5.29 -25.48
CA ARG A 178 -8.84 -4.59 -26.77
C ARG A 178 -10.18 -3.88 -27.02
N LYS A 179 -11.27 -4.38 -26.42
CA LYS A 179 -12.65 -3.93 -26.70
C LYS A 179 -13.21 -3.03 -25.61
N MET A 180 -12.91 -3.34 -24.35
CA MET A 180 -13.46 -2.62 -23.21
C MET A 180 -12.39 -1.79 -22.51
N LYS A 181 -12.77 -0.56 -22.13
CA LYS A 181 -11.94 0.36 -21.35
C LYS A 181 -12.81 0.93 -20.22
N VAL A 182 -12.23 1.07 -19.04
CA VAL A 182 -12.98 1.54 -17.87
C VAL A 182 -12.47 2.90 -17.44
N ILE A 183 -13.34 3.90 -17.38
CA ILE A 183 -12.94 5.25 -16.96
C ILE A 183 -12.59 5.28 -15.47
N VAL A 184 -11.46 5.91 -15.13
CA VAL A 184 -10.96 6.06 -13.77
C VAL A 184 -10.88 7.54 -13.43
N GLN A 185 -11.89 8.00 -12.68
CA GLN A 185 -11.97 9.38 -12.21
C GLN A 185 -11.25 9.57 -10.88
N ASN A 186 -10.66 10.75 -10.67
CA ASN A 186 -9.95 11.08 -9.42
C ASN A 186 -10.86 11.00 -8.19
N ASN A 187 -12.09 11.53 -8.31
CA ASN A 187 -13.08 11.52 -7.23
C ASN A 187 -13.42 10.09 -6.80
N PHE A 188 -13.54 9.18 -7.78
CA PHE A 188 -13.79 7.77 -7.51
C PHE A 188 -12.65 7.09 -6.74
N LEU A 189 -11.40 7.47 -7.03
CA LEU A 189 -10.23 6.99 -6.29
C LEU A 189 -9.99 7.73 -4.95
N GLY A 190 -10.75 8.80 -4.66
CA GLY A 190 -10.54 9.65 -3.49
C GLY A 190 -9.22 10.43 -3.54
N LEU A 191 -8.73 10.77 -4.75
CA LEU A 191 -7.44 11.44 -4.96
C LEU A 191 -7.61 12.89 -5.40
N LYS A 192 -6.68 13.74 -4.98
CA LYS A 192 -6.58 15.12 -5.51
C LYS A 192 -5.99 15.10 -6.92
N GLY A 193 -6.39 16.05 -7.77
CA GLY A 193 -5.88 16.17 -9.14
C GLY A 193 -4.35 16.20 -9.23
N SER A 194 -3.69 16.96 -8.34
CA SER A 194 -2.23 17.06 -8.25
C SER A 194 -1.52 15.76 -7.86
N THR A 195 -2.24 14.82 -7.21
CA THR A 195 -1.67 13.57 -6.70
C THR A 195 -1.97 12.35 -7.57
N ALA A 196 -2.95 12.46 -8.47
CA ALA A 196 -3.45 11.34 -9.25
C ALA A 196 -2.36 10.68 -10.12
N TYR A 197 -1.55 11.47 -10.82
CA TYR A 197 -0.50 10.92 -11.68
C TYR A 197 0.60 10.20 -10.88
N ARG A 198 1.01 10.75 -9.74
CA ARG A 198 1.96 10.12 -8.82
C ARG A 198 1.43 8.79 -8.30
N TYR A 199 0.16 8.75 -7.92
CA TYR A 199 -0.52 7.52 -7.51
C TYR A 199 -0.45 6.44 -8.59
N LEU A 200 -0.76 6.76 -9.85
CA LEU A 200 -0.76 5.76 -10.93
C LEU A 200 0.64 5.16 -11.11
N LYS A 201 1.68 6.00 -11.08
CA LYS A 201 3.08 5.55 -11.11
C LYS A 201 3.41 4.62 -9.93
N ASN A 202 2.98 4.97 -8.73
CA ASN A 202 3.19 4.16 -7.53
C ASN A 202 2.58 2.76 -7.65
N ILE A 203 1.36 2.65 -8.17
CA ILE A 203 0.69 1.37 -8.37
C ILE A 203 1.39 0.55 -9.45
N CYS A 204 1.72 1.19 -10.58
CA CYS A 204 2.44 0.57 -11.68
C CYS A 204 3.79 -0.03 -11.22
N LEU A 205 4.53 0.70 -10.38
CA LEU A 205 5.78 0.22 -9.78
C LEU A 205 5.61 -1.09 -9.01
N VAL A 206 4.58 -1.21 -8.18
CA VAL A 206 4.35 -2.44 -7.39
C VAL A 206 3.81 -3.57 -8.28
N LEU A 207 3.08 -3.24 -9.34
CA LEU A 207 2.54 -4.23 -10.27
C LEU A 207 3.56 -4.72 -11.31
N GLY A 208 4.70 -4.04 -11.47
CA GLY A 208 5.66 -4.34 -12.53
C GLY A 208 5.13 -4.00 -13.92
N LEU A 209 4.33 -2.93 -14.02
CA LEU A 209 3.72 -2.47 -15.27
C LEU A 209 4.19 -1.05 -15.57
N ARG A 210 4.20 -0.67 -16.84
CA ARG A 210 4.32 0.73 -17.24
C ARG A 210 2.96 1.44 -17.17
N THR A 211 2.99 2.75 -17.00
CA THR A 211 1.74 3.54 -16.87
C THR A 211 0.87 3.44 -18.12
N ASP A 212 1.48 3.44 -19.30
CA ASP A 212 0.86 3.33 -20.63
C ASP A 212 0.37 1.90 -20.96
N GLU A 213 0.91 0.89 -20.28
CA GLU A 213 0.39 -0.48 -20.36
C GLU A 213 -0.93 -0.61 -19.61
N LEU A 214 -0.99 -0.06 -18.40
CA LEU A 214 -2.14 -0.16 -17.51
C LEU A 214 -3.25 0.84 -17.85
N PHE A 215 -2.87 2.05 -18.29
CA PHE A 215 -3.78 3.16 -18.52
C PHE A 215 -3.60 3.77 -19.91
N ILE A 216 -4.72 4.07 -20.57
CA ILE A 216 -4.76 5.02 -21.69
C ILE A 216 -5.12 6.39 -21.12
N ILE A 217 -4.29 7.39 -21.38
CA ILE A 217 -4.49 8.78 -20.95
C ILE A 217 -4.93 9.58 -22.17
N GLN A 218 -6.12 10.18 -22.11
CA GLN A 218 -6.65 11.06 -23.15
C GLN A 218 -6.78 12.48 -22.59
N ARG A 219 -6.34 13.48 -23.35
CA ARG A 219 -6.50 14.89 -23.01
C ARG A 219 -7.38 15.54 -24.07
N SER A 220 -8.40 16.25 -23.62
CA SER A 220 -9.25 17.08 -24.47
C SER A 220 -9.25 18.51 -23.95
N VAL A 221 -9.46 19.48 -24.83
CA VAL A 221 -9.66 20.88 -24.41
C VAL A 221 -10.98 20.95 -23.64
N ASP A 222 -10.93 21.60 -22.47
CA ASP A 222 -12.09 21.80 -21.59
C ASP A 222 -12.63 23.22 -21.73
N ASN A 223 -11.73 24.21 -21.80
CA ASN A 223 -12.07 25.60 -22.10
C ASN A 223 -10.98 26.23 -23.00
N LEU A 224 -11.39 26.69 -24.18
CA LEU A 224 -10.52 27.34 -25.17
C LEU A 224 -10.03 28.73 -24.71
N GLN A 225 -10.84 29.48 -23.95
CA GLN A 225 -10.49 30.83 -23.48
C GLN A 225 -9.41 30.82 -22.40
N HIS A 226 -9.35 29.77 -21.59
CA HIS A 226 -8.36 29.62 -20.51
C HIS A 226 -7.30 28.54 -20.79
N LEU A 227 -7.29 27.97 -22.01
CA LEU A 227 -6.43 26.84 -22.41
C LEU A 227 -6.41 25.71 -21.36
N SER A 228 -7.58 25.39 -20.79
CA SER A 228 -7.69 24.33 -19.79
C SER A 228 -7.95 22.99 -20.46
N PHE A 229 -7.38 21.90 -19.90
CA PHE A 229 -7.49 20.56 -20.45
C PHE A 229 -8.15 19.60 -19.46
N LYS A 230 -9.08 18.80 -19.96
CA LYS A 230 -9.67 17.67 -19.25
C LYS A 230 -8.83 16.44 -19.54
N THR A 231 -8.29 15.83 -18.49
CA THR A 231 -7.54 14.58 -18.59
C THR A 231 -8.42 13.41 -18.15
N GLN A 232 -8.75 12.53 -19.09
CA GLN A 232 -9.42 11.26 -18.83
C GLN A 232 -8.40 10.12 -18.80
N ARG A 233 -8.65 9.14 -17.93
CA ARG A 233 -7.79 7.97 -17.79
C ARG A 233 -8.65 6.73 -17.86
N TYR A 234 -8.23 5.79 -18.68
CA TYR A 234 -8.94 4.57 -18.94
C TYR A 234 -8.07 3.39 -18.54
N LEU A 235 -8.57 2.59 -17.61
CA LEU A 235 -7.97 1.32 -17.28
C LEU A 235 -8.25 0.32 -18.40
N VAL A 236 -7.21 -0.39 -18.83
CA VAL A 236 -7.30 -1.36 -19.93
C VAL A 236 -6.82 -2.77 -19.55
N ILE A 237 -6.31 -2.96 -18.33
CA ILE A 237 -5.91 -4.27 -17.81
C ILE A 237 -6.69 -4.55 -16.52
N ARG A 238 -7.26 -5.76 -16.40
CA ARG A 238 -7.84 -6.25 -15.15
C ARG A 238 -6.73 -6.61 -14.16
N ILE A 239 -6.80 -6.13 -12.93
CA ILE A 239 -5.75 -6.33 -11.89
C ILE A 239 -6.14 -7.44 -10.92
#